data_AF-A0A1Q7NRG9-F1
#
_entry.id   AF-A0A1Q7NRG9-F1
#
_cell.length_a   1.000
_cell.length_b   1.000
_cell.length_c   1.000
_cell.angle_alpha   90.00
_cell.angle_beta   90.00
_cell.angle_gamma   90.00
#
_symmetry.space_group_name_H-M   'P 1'
#
loop_
_entity.id
_entity.type
_entity.pdbx_description
1 polymer ?
#
loop_
_entity_poly.entity_id
_entity_poly.type
_entity_poly.pdbx_seq_one_letter_code
_entity_poly.pdbx_strand_id
1 'polypeptide(L)'
;MVVQMRYWKSYLVASFLLLILIGQNYTAVGQTSSIADHIVINEVDTNPPGDDSKMPIQWVELYNPTSDPINIGGWSIGATTGLKSYYTISTGTIIPSQQFLSYNYGPLWFPHIGAVVQLKDSNGTIIDQTPPLTDQADDGNSWQRAYDGYNTDSQSDWVFKVATPSSSNGKMTSAATSSQPTVSLSTDKTSYNFGDTVNISGQVSKLTYSNTGYPQQVNLMVSGPSVFQKTFTLYPGNNLQFATTMKLDQVLGFGDGKYTITATYGGAQTSTIFTLGATAFVPPPQTAQITITVDTDKPTYTISQPITLQGNVSQIIPLKAVTYKLYDPRKTWSLKEPYFLTLKEDLLRLIPTNNI
;
A
#
# COMPACT_ATOMS: atom_id res chain seq x y z
N MET A 1 68.50 27.55 2.34
CA MET A 1 68.34 28.72 3.23
C MET A 1 67.37 29.67 2.57
N VAL A 2 66.40 30.22 3.33
CA VAL A 2 65.34 31.20 2.98
C VAL A 2 64.18 30.58 2.15
N VAL A 3 62.99 30.21 2.66
CA VAL A 3 61.92 30.88 3.44
C VAL A 3 61.23 32.05 2.69
N GLN A 4 60.01 31.85 2.18
CA GLN A 4 58.81 32.58 2.64
C GLN A 4 57.49 32.08 2.03
N MET A 5 56.43 32.28 2.83
CA MET A 5 55.06 31.76 2.78
C MET A 5 54.06 32.67 2.03
N ARG A 6 52.82 32.16 1.93
CA ARG A 6 51.49 32.84 1.89
C ARG A 6 51.01 33.20 0.47
N TYR A 7 49.84 32.78 0.01
CA TYR A 7 48.50 33.04 0.59
C TYR A 7 47.47 31.90 0.39
N TRP A 8 46.57 31.80 1.38
CA TRP A 8 45.33 31.01 1.43
C TRP A 8 44.18 31.72 0.69
N LYS A 9 43.22 30.96 0.14
CA LYS A 9 41.77 31.11 0.42
C LYS A 9 40.89 30.00 -0.19
N SER A 10 40.11 29.38 0.71
CA SER A 10 38.72 28.91 0.58
C SER A 10 38.40 27.62 -0.19
N TYR A 11 37.97 26.64 0.60
CA TYR A 11 37.32 25.38 0.26
C TYR A 11 36.01 25.55 -0.52
N LEU A 12 35.77 24.68 -1.50
CA LEU A 12 34.43 24.21 -1.86
C LEU A 12 34.56 22.78 -2.40
N VAL A 13 34.17 21.83 -1.55
CA VAL A 13 34.07 20.40 -1.85
C VAL A 13 32.85 20.21 -2.75
N ALA A 14 33.08 19.98 -4.04
CA ALA A 14 32.04 19.48 -4.94
C ALA A 14 32.04 17.95 -4.88
N SER A 15 31.35 17.41 -3.86
CA SER A 15 31.01 16.00 -3.78
C SER A 15 29.99 15.69 -4.90
N PHE A 16 30.41 14.93 -5.89
CA PHE A 16 29.56 14.45 -6.97
C PHE A 16 28.71 13.28 -6.42
N LEU A 17 27.58 13.61 -5.81
CA LEU A 17 26.61 12.64 -5.31
C LEU A 17 25.77 12.13 -6.48
N LEU A 18 26.24 11.03 -7.08
CA LEU A 18 25.52 10.24 -8.06
C LEU A 18 24.34 9.53 -7.34
N LEU A 19 23.17 10.15 -7.32
CA LEU A 19 21.92 9.51 -6.86
C LEU A 19 21.46 8.51 -7.93
N ILE A 20 21.92 7.27 -7.81
CA ILE A 20 21.30 6.12 -8.45
C ILE A 20 19.95 5.91 -7.75
N LEU A 21 18.86 6.39 -8.35
CA LEU A 21 17.52 5.97 -7.96
C LEU A 21 17.32 4.54 -8.48
N ILE A 22 17.72 3.56 -7.67
CA ILE A 22 17.28 2.17 -7.82
C ILE A 22 15.77 2.21 -7.63
N GLY A 23 15.02 1.89 -8.69
CA GLY A 23 13.59 1.65 -8.58
C GLY A 23 13.36 0.56 -7.56
N GLN A 24 12.87 0.94 -6.37
CA GLN A 24 12.33 0.00 -5.40
C GLN A 24 11.03 -0.52 -6.03
N ASN A 25 11.11 -1.68 -6.67
CA ASN A 25 9.93 -2.48 -6.93
C ASN A 25 9.37 -2.84 -5.56
N TYR A 26 8.35 -2.12 -5.09
CA TYR A 26 7.49 -2.65 -4.05
C TYR A 26 6.77 -3.83 -4.66
N THR A 27 7.29 -5.04 -4.46
CA THR A 27 6.47 -6.23 -4.59
C THR A 27 5.29 -6.02 -3.65
N ALA A 28 4.10 -5.95 -4.21
CA ALA A 28 2.88 -6.19 -3.45
C ALA A 28 3.12 -7.51 -2.72
N VAL A 29 3.21 -7.45 -1.40
CA VAL A 29 3.24 -8.65 -0.57
C VAL A 29 1.87 -9.28 -0.74
N GLY A 30 1.72 -10.09 -1.78
CA GLY A 30 0.79 -11.20 -1.72
C GLY A 30 1.11 -11.92 -0.41
N GLN A 31 0.10 -12.11 0.42
CA GLN A 31 0.23 -12.76 1.71
C GLN A 31 0.72 -14.20 1.47
N THR A 32 2.03 -14.38 1.30
CA THR A 32 2.66 -15.70 1.32
C THR A 32 2.38 -16.25 2.71
N SER A 33 1.80 -17.45 2.76
CA SER A 33 1.68 -18.18 4.02
C SER A 33 3.06 -18.20 4.65
N SER A 34 3.16 -17.68 5.87
CA SER A 34 4.41 -17.69 6.61
C SER A 34 4.73 -19.05 7.22
N ILE A 35 3.84 -20.03 7.03
CA ILE A 35 4.10 -21.45 7.27
C ILE A 35 4.63 -22.08 5.98
N ALA A 36 5.75 -22.78 6.08
CA ALA A 36 6.37 -23.51 4.98
C ALA A 36 5.43 -24.57 4.38
N ASP A 37 5.64 -24.86 3.10
CA ASP A 37 4.94 -25.88 2.31
C ASP A 37 5.78 -27.14 2.07
N HIS A 38 6.87 -27.30 2.83
CA HIS A 38 7.83 -28.41 2.76
C HIS A 38 8.31 -28.78 4.16
N ILE A 39 9.06 -29.89 4.28
CA ILE A 39 9.69 -30.28 5.55
C ILE A 39 10.69 -29.22 5.97
N VAL A 40 10.58 -28.77 7.21
CA VAL A 40 11.53 -27.80 7.80
C VAL A 40 12.31 -28.41 8.94
N ILE A 41 13.49 -27.85 9.20
CA ILE A 41 14.18 -27.95 10.48
C ILE A 41 13.36 -27.10 11.47
N ASN A 42 12.79 -27.73 12.49
CA ASN A 42 11.92 -27.08 13.45
C ASN A 42 12.66 -26.64 14.72
N GLU A 43 13.59 -27.47 15.17
CA GLU A 43 14.34 -27.27 16.41
C GLU A 43 15.71 -27.95 16.32
N VAL A 44 16.72 -27.33 16.94
CA VAL A 44 18.09 -27.81 17.00
C VAL A 44 18.68 -27.47 18.35
N ASP A 45 19.28 -28.46 18.98
CA ASP A 45 20.07 -28.29 20.19
C ASP A 45 21.51 -28.71 19.90
N THR A 46 22.41 -27.72 19.98
CA THR A 46 23.83 -27.92 19.69
C THR A 46 24.67 -28.09 20.94
N ASN A 47 24.13 -27.89 22.15
CA ASN A 47 24.87 -28.12 23.38
C ASN A 47 23.95 -28.61 24.53
N PRO A 48 23.26 -29.75 24.35
CA PRO A 48 22.33 -30.28 25.34
C PRO A 48 23.05 -30.78 26.59
N PRO A 49 22.35 -30.96 27.73
CA PRO A 49 22.95 -31.35 29.00
C PRO A 49 23.77 -32.63 28.89
N GLY A 50 25.09 -32.53 29.06
CA GLY A 50 26.01 -33.66 29.10
C GLY A 50 27.27 -33.47 28.25
N ASP A 51 28.10 -34.51 28.22
CA ASP A 51 29.37 -34.49 27.47
C ASP A 51 29.14 -34.99 26.03
N ASP A 52 28.79 -34.06 25.14
CA ASP A 52 28.54 -34.31 23.72
C ASP A 52 29.81 -34.68 22.92
N SER A 53 31.00 -34.59 23.53
CA SER A 53 32.23 -35.16 22.99
C SER A 53 32.31 -36.68 23.13
N LYS A 54 31.46 -37.26 23.98
CA LYS A 54 31.39 -38.70 24.24
C LYS A 54 30.05 -39.31 23.88
N MET A 55 28.97 -38.53 23.87
CA MET A 55 27.62 -39.02 23.67
C MET A 55 26.93 -38.32 22.48
N PRO A 56 26.12 -39.04 21.69
CA PRO A 56 25.35 -38.47 20.60
C PRO A 56 24.09 -37.77 21.13
N ILE A 57 24.27 -36.70 21.91
CA ILE A 57 23.17 -36.01 22.60
C ILE A 57 22.68 -34.78 21.85
N GLN A 58 23.47 -34.21 20.93
CA GLN A 58 23.02 -33.16 20.02
C GLN A 58 21.95 -33.68 19.06
N TRP A 59 20.96 -32.85 18.78
CA TRP A 59 19.81 -33.29 18.02
C TRP A 59 19.20 -32.22 17.12
N VAL A 60 18.47 -32.71 16.12
CA VAL A 60 17.69 -31.92 15.18
C VAL A 60 16.29 -32.52 15.11
N GLU A 61 15.28 -31.67 15.16
CA GLU A 61 13.91 -32.03 14.87
C GLU A 61 13.47 -31.48 13.52
N LEU A 62 12.83 -32.35 12.75
CA LEU A 62 12.13 -31.99 11.53
C LEU A 62 10.63 -31.92 11.78
N TYR A 63 9.94 -31.01 11.07
CA TYR A 63 8.50 -30.90 11.09
C TYR A 63 7.92 -30.91 9.68
N ASN A 64 6.77 -31.60 9.52
CA ASN A 64 5.97 -31.54 8.31
C ASN A 64 4.78 -30.59 8.48
N PRO A 65 4.86 -29.33 8.03
CA PRO A 65 3.76 -28.38 8.11
C PRO A 65 2.62 -28.65 7.11
N THR A 66 2.84 -29.53 6.13
CA THR A 66 1.90 -29.75 5.02
C THR A 66 0.70 -30.60 5.42
N SER A 67 -0.33 -30.63 4.55
CA SER A 67 -1.52 -31.46 4.71
C SER A 67 -1.30 -32.94 4.43
N ASP A 68 -0.15 -33.31 3.85
CA ASP A 68 0.09 -34.64 3.31
C ASP A 68 1.36 -35.27 3.91
N PRO A 69 1.42 -36.60 4.04
CA PRO A 69 2.64 -37.27 4.46
C PRO A 69 3.76 -37.08 3.44
N ILE A 70 4.96 -36.76 3.91
CA ILE A 70 6.14 -36.58 3.04
C ILE A 70 7.17 -37.67 3.32
N ASN A 71 7.63 -38.33 2.25
CA ASN A 71 8.73 -39.28 2.31
C ASN A 71 10.07 -38.54 2.27
N ILE A 72 10.86 -38.70 3.33
CA ILE A 72 12.18 -38.10 3.49
C ILE A 72 13.30 -39.16 3.49
N GLY A 73 12.99 -40.38 3.06
CA GLY A 73 13.97 -41.44 2.96
C GLY A 73 15.11 -41.08 1.99
N GLY A 74 16.34 -41.28 2.43
CA GLY A 74 17.54 -40.91 1.67
C GLY A 74 17.94 -39.43 1.77
N TRP A 75 17.19 -38.61 2.51
CA TRP A 75 17.58 -37.23 2.79
C TRP A 75 18.75 -37.19 3.77
N SER A 76 19.42 -36.05 3.89
CA SER A 76 20.55 -35.88 4.80
C SER A 76 20.47 -34.63 5.68
N ILE A 77 20.98 -34.75 6.90
CA ILE A 77 21.10 -33.67 7.89
C ILE A 77 22.58 -33.50 8.23
N GLY A 78 23.09 -32.27 8.22
CA GLY A 78 24.45 -31.99 8.69
C GLY A 78 24.77 -30.50 8.73
N ALA A 79 25.87 -30.13 9.39
CA ALA A 79 26.30 -28.73 9.42
C ALA A 79 27.27 -28.39 8.27
N THR A 80 27.21 -27.13 7.81
CA THR A 80 28.21 -26.58 6.88
C THR A 80 29.49 -26.11 7.58
N THR A 81 29.43 -25.96 8.91
CA THR A 81 30.51 -25.50 9.78
C THR A 81 30.94 -26.63 10.74
N GLY A 82 32.19 -26.59 11.21
CA GLY A 82 32.72 -27.64 12.09
C GLY A 82 33.10 -28.94 11.38
N LEU A 83 32.94 -30.07 12.09
CA LEU A 83 33.11 -31.41 11.51
C LEU A 83 31.95 -31.68 10.54
N LYS A 84 32.25 -31.74 9.24
CA LYS A 84 31.27 -31.88 8.14
C LYS A 84 30.70 -33.30 8.04
N SER A 85 30.21 -33.82 9.15
CA SER A 85 29.54 -35.10 9.26
C SER A 85 28.06 -34.93 8.92
N TYR A 86 27.54 -35.79 8.07
CA TYR A 86 26.12 -35.81 7.70
C TYR A 86 25.50 -37.16 8.07
N TYR A 87 24.28 -37.09 8.60
CA TYR A 87 23.43 -38.24 8.82
C TYR A 87 22.54 -38.45 7.61
N THR A 88 22.42 -39.68 7.12
CA THR A 88 21.48 -40.04 6.04
C THR A 88 20.28 -40.76 6.63
N ILE A 89 19.09 -40.25 6.33
CA ILE A 89 17.82 -40.78 6.80
C ILE A 89 17.51 -42.08 6.06
N SER A 90 17.13 -43.13 6.80
CA SER A 90 16.80 -44.44 6.25
C SER A 90 15.76 -44.35 5.12
N THR A 91 15.96 -45.15 4.08
CA THR A 91 15.01 -45.22 2.96
C THR A 91 13.61 -45.61 3.43
N GLY A 92 12.57 -44.94 2.91
CA GLY A 92 11.18 -45.22 3.26
C GLY A 92 10.65 -44.50 4.51
N THR A 93 11.46 -43.67 5.16
CA THR A 93 10.99 -42.83 6.27
C THR A 93 9.97 -41.79 5.78
N ILE A 94 8.81 -41.75 6.43
CA ILE A 94 7.72 -40.81 6.15
C ILE A 94 7.43 -40.00 7.41
N ILE A 95 7.34 -38.68 7.28
CA ILE A 95 6.77 -37.81 8.32
C ILE A 95 5.30 -37.54 7.94
N PRO A 96 4.32 -37.99 8.75
CA PRO A 96 2.91 -37.67 8.51
C PRO A 96 2.63 -36.16 8.59
N SER A 97 1.49 -35.74 8.06
CA SER A 97 1.05 -34.34 8.15
C SER A 97 1.03 -33.85 9.60
N GLN A 98 1.57 -32.65 9.84
CA GLN A 98 1.61 -31.99 11.15
C GLN A 98 2.28 -32.83 12.24
N GLN A 99 3.29 -33.64 11.89
CA GLN A 99 4.06 -34.44 12.84
C GLN A 99 5.54 -34.04 12.84
N PHE A 100 6.21 -34.37 13.94
CA PHE A 100 7.62 -34.09 14.21
C PHE A 100 8.45 -35.39 14.13
N LEU A 101 9.74 -35.26 13.82
CA LEU A 101 10.68 -36.36 13.88
C LEU A 101 12.07 -35.87 14.26
N SER A 102 12.59 -36.35 15.39
CA SER A 102 13.90 -35.95 15.93
C SER A 102 14.99 -36.97 15.61
N TYR A 103 16.20 -36.47 15.40
CA TYR A 103 17.40 -37.26 15.08
C TYR A 103 18.56 -36.88 15.99
N ASN A 104 19.32 -37.90 16.38
CA ASN A 104 20.63 -37.82 17.00
C ASN A 104 21.56 -38.69 16.16
N TYR A 105 22.83 -38.31 16.00
CA TYR A 105 23.75 -39.05 15.14
C TYR A 105 25.01 -39.52 15.85
N GLY A 106 25.86 -38.60 16.27
CA GLY A 106 27.20 -38.90 16.79
C GLY A 106 27.69 -37.82 17.75
N PRO A 107 28.78 -38.09 18.49
CA PRO A 107 29.44 -37.06 19.29
C PRO A 107 29.90 -35.89 18.42
N LEU A 108 29.78 -34.66 18.93
CA LEU A 108 30.15 -33.41 18.26
C LEU A 108 29.64 -33.32 16.80
N TRP A 109 28.36 -33.62 16.61
CA TRP A 109 27.69 -33.49 15.32
C TRP A 109 27.68 -32.05 14.81
N PHE A 110 27.53 -31.07 15.71
CA PHE A 110 27.49 -29.63 15.41
C PHE A 110 28.46 -28.84 16.29
N PRO A 111 29.04 -27.74 15.78
CA PRO A 111 29.78 -26.80 16.63
C PRO A 111 28.82 -25.99 17.52
N HIS A 112 29.27 -25.64 18.72
CA HIS A 112 28.50 -24.82 19.68
C HIS A 112 28.35 -23.35 19.26
N ILE A 113 29.15 -22.89 18.29
CA ILE A 113 29.17 -21.49 17.83
C ILE A 113 29.12 -21.47 16.30
N GLY A 114 28.13 -20.76 15.76
CA GLY A 114 27.95 -20.57 14.32
C GLY A 114 27.61 -21.84 13.55
N ALA A 115 26.92 -22.80 14.17
CA ALA A 115 26.40 -23.98 13.47
C ALA A 115 25.37 -23.56 12.43
N VAL A 116 25.53 -23.99 11.19
CA VAL A 116 24.50 -23.85 10.14
C VAL A 116 24.09 -25.25 9.73
N VAL A 117 22.94 -25.71 10.20
CA VAL A 117 22.40 -27.05 9.93
C VAL A 117 21.62 -27.01 8.62
N GLN A 118 21.87 -27.97 7.74
CA GLN A 118 21.19 -28.13 6.46
C GLN A 118 20.44 -29.44 6.40
N LEU A 119 19.22 -29.37 5.88
CA LEU A 119 18.43 -30.52 5.43
C LEU A 119 18.51 -30.57 3.90
N LYS A 120 18.94 -31.71 3.35
CA LYS A 120 19.03 -31.92 1.90
C LYS A 120 18.22 -33.12 1.48
N ASP A 121 17.59 -33.03 0.31
CA ASP A 121 16.94 -34.18 -0.32
C ASP A 121 17.95 -35.25 -0.77
N SER A 122 17.45 -36.36 -1.30
CA SER A 122 18.28 -37.48 -1.79
C SER A 122 19.14 -37.13 -3.01
N ASN A 123 18.86 -36.01 -3.70
CA ASN A 123 19.66 -35.49 -4.80
C ASN A 123 20.71 -34.46 -4.34
N GLY A 124 20.72 -34.11 -3.05
CA GLY A 124 21.61 -33.09 -2.47
C GLY A 124 21.08 -31.67 -2.56
N THR A 125 19.83 -31.46 -2.98
CA THR A 125 19.16 -30.14 -2.99
C THR A 125 18.87 -29.72 -1.56
N ILE A 126 19.22 -28.48 -1.19
CA ILE A 126 18.87 -27.93 0.14
C ILE A 126 17.35 -27.71 0.18
N ILE A 127 16.71 -28.37 1.13
CA ILE A 127 15.27 -28.20 1.43
C ILE A 127 15.08 -27.12 2.48
N ASP A 128 15.88 -27.13 3.54
CA ASP A 128 15.85 -26.11 4.59
C ASP A 128 17.24 -25.94 5.21
N GLN A 129 17.48 -24.78 5.82
CA GLN A 129 18.69 -24.52 6.58
C GLN A 129 18.44 -23.55 7.74
N THR A 130 19.18 -23.74 8.81
CA THR A 130 19.15 -22.81 9.94
C THR A 130 19.98 -21.55 9.62
N PRO A 131 19.71 -20.43 10.31
CA PRO A 131 20.73 -19.42 10.49
C PRO A 131 21.97 -19.96 11.26
N PRO A 132 23.06 -19.18 11.38
CA PRO A 132 24.14 -19.50 12.30
C PRO A 132 23.65 -19.55 13.76
N LEU A 133 23.62 -20.74 14.32
CA LEU A 133 23.17 -21.03 15.68
C LEU A 133 24.35 -20.95 16.65
N THR A 134 24.12 -20.41 17.83
CA THR A 134 25.11 -20.36 18.92
C THR A 134 24.45 -20.77 20.21
N ASP A 135 25.03 -21.77 20.86
CA ASP A 135 24.60 -22.29 22.14
C ASP A 135 25.84 -22.71 22.92
N GLN A 136 26.16 -21.94 23.97
CA GLN A 136 27.37 -22.14 24.77
C GLN A 136 27.05 -22.69 26.16
N ALA A 137 25.76 -22.80 26.52
CA ALA A 137 25.33 -23.28 27.82
C ALA A 137 25.00 -24.76 27.70
N ASP A 138 25.54 -25.57 28.61
CA ASP A 138 25.25 -27.01 28.68
C ASP A 138 23.92 -27.20 29.42
N ASP A 139 22.83 -26.75 28.79
CA ASP A 139 21.49 -26.68 29.37
C ASP A 139 20.40 -27.18 28.40
N GLY A 140 19.15 -27.22 28.87
CA GLY A 140 18.03 -27.74 28.08
C GLY A 140 17.39 -26.71 27.14
N ASN A 141 18.09 -25.65 26.75
CA ASN A 141 17.60 -24.69 25.75
C ASN A 141 18.02 -25.11 24.35
N SER A 142 17.20 -24.75 23.37
CA SER A 142 17.43 -25.05 21.97
C SER A 142 17.14 -23.83 21.11
N TRP A 143 17.70 -23.84 19.90
CA TRP A 143 17.22 -22.97 18.83
C TRP A 143 16.02 -23.61 18.16
N GLN A 144 14.91 -22.90 18.14
CA GLN A 144 13.67 -23.43 17.62
C GLN A 144 12.91 -22.37 16.83
N ARG A 145 12.15 -22.77 15.81
CA ARG A 145 11.23 -21.86 15.12
C ARG A 145 10.21 -21.31 16.11
N ALA A 146 9.87 -20.03 16.01
CA ALA A 146 8.95 -19.34 16.91
C ALA A 146 7.55 -20.00 16.94
N TYR A 147 7.15 -20.58 15.81
CA TYR A 147 5.98 -21.44 15.65
C TYR A 147 6.34 -22.62 14.73
N ASP A 148 5.61 -23.72 14.89
CA ASP A 148 5.81 -24.93 14.09
C ASP A 148 5.68 -24.61 12.59
N GLY A 149 6.72 -24.90 11.81
CA GLY A 149 6.70 -24.69 10.37
C GLY A 149 6.83 -23.23 9.91
N TYR A 150 7.00 -22.27 10.82
CA TYR A 150 7.12 -20.84 10.45
C TYR A 150 8.43 -20.56 9.72
N ASN A 151 8.35 -20.17 8.46
CA ASN A 151 9.49 -19.91 7.60
C ASN A 151 9.25 -18.68 6.71
N THR A 152 9.92 -17.58 7.03
CA THR A 152 10.02 -16.37 6.21
C THR A 152 11.44 -16.19 5.63
N ASP A 153 12.25 -17.25 5.71
CA ASP A 153 13.67 -17.28 5.35
C ASP A 153 14.51 -16.22 6.12
N SER A 154 14.09 -15.91 7.35
CA SER A 154 14.70 -14.87 8.18
C SER A 154 15.20 -15.44 9.50
N GLN A 155 16.28 -14.86 10.03
CA GLN A 155 16.78 -15.13 11.39
C GLN A 155 15.68 -14.94 12.45
N SER A 156 14.75 -14.01 12.22
CA SER A 156 13.64 -13.72 13.13
C SER A 156 12.65 -14.87 13.30
N ASP A 157 12.74 -15.90 12.46
CA ASP A 157 11.91 -17.10 12.59
C ASP A 157 12.32 -17.94 13.79
N TRP A 158 13.52 -17.73 14.33
CA TRP A 158 14.13 -18.55 15.35
C TRP A 158 14.18 -17.85 16.71
N VAL A 159 13.92 -18.60 17.77
CA VAL A 159 14.03 -18.18 19.17
C VAL A 159 14.88 -19.19 19.94
N PHE A 160 15.61 -18.70 20.94
CA PHE A 160 16.40 -19.55 21.85
C PHE A 160 15.69 -19.63 23.20
N LYS A 161 15.17 -20.81 23.55
CA LYS A 161 14.39 -21.05 24.78
C LYS A 161 14.41 -22.54 25.14
N VAL A 162 13.78 -22.89 26.26
CA VAL A 162 13.67 -24.28 26.73
C VAL A 162 13.14 -25.18 25.61
N ALA A 163 13.81 -26.31 25.42
CA ALA A 163 13.55 -27.23 24.34
C ALA A 163 12.17 -27.90 24.45
N THR A 164 11.58 -28.20 23.28
CA THR A 164 10.27 -28.86 23.15
C THR A 164 10.33 -30.07 22.22
N PRO A 165 11.27 -31.02 22.44
CA PRO A 165 11.46 -32.15 21.55
C PRO A 165 10.18 -32.98 21.39
N SER A 166 9.90 -33.34 20.14
CA SER A 166 8.71 -34.07 19.70
C SER A 166 7.38 -33.40 20.06
N SER A 167 7.40 -32.11 20.38
CA SER A 167 6.24 -31.32 20.80
C SER A 167 6.16 -30.01 20.01
N SER A 168 5.03 -29.33 20.10
CA SER A 168 4.81 -28.06 19.40
C SER A 168 5.59 -26.91 20.06
N ASN A 169 6.28 -26.11 19.25
CA ASN A 169 6.91 -24.83 19.63
C ASN A 169 5.87 -23.71 19.83
N GLY A 170 4.63 -23.98 19.40
CA GLY A 170 3.51 -23.07 19.31
C GLY A 170 2.93 -23.07 17.89
N LYS A 171 1.62 -22.88 17.75
CA LYS A 171 1.01 -22.67 16.43
C LYS A 171 0.95 -21.19 16.14
N MET A 172 1.34 -20.80 14.93
CA MET A 172 1.03 -19.46 14.46
C MET A 172 -0.49 -19.36 14.34
N THR A 173 -1.13 -18.74 15.32
CA THR A 173 -2.51 -18.32 15.19
C THR A 173 -2.52 -17.26 14.10
N SER A 174 -3.06 -17.60 12.92
CA SER A 174 -3.53 -16.60 11.95
C SER A 174 -4.21 -15.50 12.75
N ALA A 175 -3.63 -14.29 12.72
CA ALA A 175 -3.90 -13.17 13.61
C ALA A 175 -5.17 -13.39 14.42
N ALA A 176 -5.02 -13.65 15.73
CA ALA A 176 -6.13 -13.80 16.67
C ALA A 176 -7.30 -12.96 16.18
N THR A 177 -8.45 -13.58 15.91
CA THR A 177 -9.63 -12.89 15.40
C THR A 177 -9.92 -11.78 16.39
N SER A 178 -9.40 -10.60 16.09
CA SER A 178 -9.60 -9.44 16.90
C SER A 178 -11.09 -9.25 16.88
N SER A 179 -11.71 -9.20 18.05
CA SER A 179 -13.11 -8.77 18.13
C SER A 179 -13.25 -7.32 17.65
N GLN A 180 -12.15 -6.60 17.39
CA GLN A 180 -12.21 -5.30 16.74
C GLN A 180 -12.48 -5.48 15.24
N PRO A 181 -13.43 -4.72 14.68
CA PRO A 181 -13.65 -4.71 13.24
C PRO A 181 -12.38 -4.27 12.51
N THR A 182 -12.15 -4.77 11.31
CA THR A 182 -11.10 -4.29 10.40
C THR A 182 -11.77 -3.69 9.16
N VAL A 183 -11.01 -2.89 8.41
CA VAL A 183 -11.47 -2.26 7.17
C VAL A 183 -10.36 -2.33 6.12
N SER A 184 -10.71 -2.72 4.89
CA SER A 184 -9.86 -2.64 3.69
C SER A 184 -10.30 -1.46 2.81
N LEU A 185 -9.38 -0.93 2.01
CA LEU A 185 -9.63 0.21 1.14
C LEU A 185 -8.72 0.16 -0.08
N SER A 186 -9.28 0.35 -1.26
CA SER A 186 -8.57 0.41 -2.53
C SER A 186 -9.23 1.41 -3.49
N THR A 187 -8.51 1.71 -4.56
CA THR A 187 -9.06 2.37 -5.75
C THR A 187 -8.82 1.49 -6.97
N ASP A 188 -9.55 1.71 -8.07
CA ASP A 188 -9.43 0.90 -9.29
C ASP A 188 -8.11 1.10 -10.04
N LYS A 189 -7.44 2.24 -9.87
CA LYS A 189 -6.13 2.57 -10.44
C LYS A 189 -5.28 3.32 -9.42
N THR A 190 -3.96 3.26 -9.57
CA THR A 190 -3.02 4.03 -8.74
C THR A 190 -2.67 5.41 -9.33
N SER A 191 -3.04 5.67 -10.59
CA SER A 191 -2.78 6.92 -11.29
C SER A 191 -3.96 7.31 -12.19
N TYR A 192 -4.29 8.60 -12.22
CA TYR A 192 -5.42 9.17 -12.95
C TYR A 192 -5.04 10.47 -13.66
N ASN A 193 -5.83 10.83 -14.66
CA ASN A 193 -5.82 12.13 -15.31
C ASN A 193 -7.02 12.98 -14.88
N PHE A 194 -6.96 14.29 -15.14
CA PHE A 194 -8.11 15.16 -14.91
C PHE A 194 -9.30 14.72 -15.77
N GLY A 195 -10.49 14.75 -15.17
CA GLY A 195 -11.73 14.26 -15.76
C GLY A 195 -12.01 12.78 -15.52
N ASP A 196 -11.02 12.00 -15.07
CA ASP A 196 -11.24 10.61 -14.68
C ASP A 196 -12.16 10.50 -13.46
N THR A 197 -12.82 9.35 -13.34
CA THR A 197 -13.58 8.94 -12.16
C THR A 197 -12.78 7.89 -11.39
N VAL A 198 -12.51 8.17 -10.12
CA VAL A 198 -11.91 7.22 -9.16
C VAL A 198 -13.02 6.34 -8.61
N ASN A 199 -12.89 5.02 -8.76
CA ASN A 199 -13.75 4.06 -8.08
C ASN A 199 -13.07 3.67 -6.76
N ILE A 200 -13.69 4.02 -5.64
CA ILE A 200 -13.18 3.74 -4.30
C ILE A 200 -13.99 2.59 -3.71
N SER A 201 -13.34 1.53 -3.25
CA SER A 201 -14.00 0.35 -2.70
C SER A 201 -13.27 -0.23 -1.51
N GLY A 202 -13.98 -1.00 -0.69
CA GLY A 202 -13.39 -1.72 0.43
C GLY A 202 -14.37 -2.69 1.08
N GLN A 203 -13.90 -3.38 2.10
CA GLN A 203 -14.67 -4.34 2.87
C GLN A 203 -14.38 -4.19 4.36
N VAL A 204 -15.39 -4.41 5.20
CA VAL A 204 -15.24 -4.52 6.65
C VAL A 204 -15.25 -5.98 7.08
N SER A 205 -14.56 -6.34 8.17
CA SER A 205 -14.57 -7.75 8.64
C SER A 205 -15.91 -8.19 9.23
N LYS A 206 -16.72 -7.24 9.73
CA LYS A 206 -18.06 -7.48 10.29
C LYS A 206 -18.87 -6.19 10.39
N LEU A 207 -20.19 -6.32 10.47
CA LEU A 207 -21.07 -5.22 10.84
C LEU A 207 -20.90 -4.87 12.33
N THR A 208 -20.73 -3.60 12.62
CA THR A 208 -20.78 -3.04 13.97
C THR A 208 -21.97 -2.10 14.07
N TYR A 209 -22.50 -1.94 15.29
CA TYR A 209 -23.65 -1.11 15.56
C TYR A 209 -23.28 -0.03 16.57
N SER A 210 -23.91 1.13 16.48
CA SER A 210 -23.85 2.17 17.51
C SER A 210 -24.57 1.69 18.78
N ASN A 211 -24.36 2.39 19.90
CA ASN A 211 -25.09 2.14 21.14
C ASN A 211 -26.62 2.30 20.99
N THR A 212 -27.07 2.94 19.91
CA THR A 212 -28.47 3.13 19.54
C THR A 212 -29.00 2.06 18.58
N GLY A 213 -28.20 1.05 18.23
CA GLY A 213 -28.61 -0.10 17.41
C GLY A 213 -28.54 0.11 15.90
N TYR A 214 -28.03 1.24 15.41
CA TYR A 214 -27.87 1.50 13.97
C TYR A 214 -26.51 1.00 13.48
N PRO A 215 -26.39 0.47 12.24
CA PRO A 215 -25.09 0.08 11.70
C PRO A 215 -24.12 1.26 11.69
N GLN A 216 -22.85 1.03 12.01
CA GLN A 216 -21.84 2.07 11.95
C GLN A 216 -21.50 2.40 10.49
N GLN A 217 -21.09 3.64 10.26
CA GLN A 217 -20.69 4.13 8.96
C GLN A 217 -19.18 3.97 8.74
N VAL A 218 -18.78 3.72 7.50
CA VAL A 218 -17.41 3.90 7.03
C VAL A 218 -17.24 5.36 6.66
N ASN A 219 -16.29 6.04 7.30
CA ASN A 219 -15.94 7.41 6.96
C ASN A 219 -14.68 7.41 6.10
N LEU A 220 -14.78 7.97 4.90
CA LEU A 220 -13.66 8.17 3.99
C LEU A 220 -13.25 9.63 4.03
N MET A 221 -11.96 9.90 4.15
CA MET A 221 -11.37 11.23 4.03
C MET A 221 -10.32 11.20 2.94
N VAL A 222 -10.54 11.96 1.87
CA VAL A 222 -9.61 12.18 0.78
C VAL A 222 -8.85 13.47 1.05
N SER A 223 -7.54 13.37 1.26
CA SER A 223 -6.64 14.50 1.45
C SER A 223 -5.73 14.64 0.24
N GLY A 224 -5.71 15.83 -0.38
CA GLY A 224 -4.90 16.13 -1.55
C GLY A 224 -3.77 17.12 -1.27
N PRO A 225 -3.04 17.52 -2.32
CA PRO A 225 -2.12 18.67 -2.25
C PRO A 225 -2.84 19.95 -1.76
N SER A 226 -2.08 20.86 -1.15
CA SER A 226 -2.61 22.07 -0.49
C SER A 226 -3.54 21.75 0.70
N VAL A 227 -4.66 22.47 0.87
CA VAL A 227 -5.65 22.28 1.94
C VAL A 227 -6.89 21.49 1.47
N PHE A 228 -6.77 20.74 0.37
CA PHE A 228 -7.91 19.98 -0.17
C PHE A 228 -8.26 18.80 0.74
N GLN A 229 -9.53 18.77 1.16
CA GLN A 229 -10.12 17.62 1.84
C GLN A 229 -11.52 17.37 1.32
N LYS A 230 -11.88 16.10 1.14
CA LYS A 230 -13.24 15.66 0.80
C LYS A 230 -13.63 14.44 1.61
N THR A 231 -14.83 14.44 2.18
CA THR A 231 -15.31 13.31 3.00
C THR A 231 -16.47 12.59 2.34
N PHE A 232 -16.55 11.27 2.60
CA PHE A 232 -17.70 10.44 2.28
C PHE A 232 -18.08 9.63 3.51
N THR A 233 -19.38 9.37 3.65
CA THR A 233 -19.91 8.54 4.71
C THR A 233 -20.80 7.48 4.08
N LEU A 234 -20.42 6.21 4.27
CA LEU A 234 -21.05 5.06 3.62
C LEU A 234 -21.47 4.04 4.67
N TYR A 235 -22.46 3.21 4.36
CA TYR A 235 -22.77 2.02 5.15
C TYR A 235 -22.20 0.79 4.44
N PRO A 236 -21.54 -0.15 5.15
CA PRO A 236 -21.25 -1.45 4.58
C PRO A 236 -22.55 -2.15 4.19
N GLY A 237 -22.58 -2.76 3.00
CA GLY A 237 -23.68 -3.61 2.57
C GLY A 237 -23.73 -4.92 3.35
N ASN A 238 -24.76 -5.74 3.09
CA ASN A 238 -24.92 -7.06 3.73
C ASN A 238 -23.78 -8.04 3.38
N ASN A 239 -23.08 -7.81 2.26
CA ASN A 239 -21.87 -8.53 1.86
C ASN A 239 -20.59 -7.97 2.50
N LEU A 240 -20.73 -7.04 3.46
CA LEU A 240 -19.67 -6.31 4.17
C LEU A 240 -18.85 -5.36 3.28
N GLN A 241 -19.26 -5.11 2.05
CA GLN A 241 -18.53 -4.24 1.11
C GLN A 241 -19.12 -2.83 1.10
N PHE A 242 -18.28 -1.86 0.75
CA PHE A 242 -18.71 -0.48 0.46
C PHE A 242 -17.99 0.01 -0.80
N ALA A 243 -18.64 0.90 -1.54
CA ALA A 243 -18.05 1.54 -2.70
C ALA A 243 -18.63 2.94 -2.90
N THR A 244 -17.84 3.82 -3.50
CA THR A 244 -18.26 5.13 -3.98
C THR A 244 -17.37 5.58 -5.14
N THR A 245 -17.75 6.65 -5.81
CA THR A 245 -16.99 7.20 -6.93
C THR A 245 -16.75 8.68 -6.76
N MET A 246 -15.64 9.20 -7.30
CA MET A 246 -15.38 10.63 -7.33
C MET A 246 -14.70 11.06 -8.63
N LYS A 247 -15.20 12.14 -9.23
CA LYS A 247 -14.66 12.71 -10.46
C LYS A 247 -13.58 13.75 -10.18
N LEU A 248 -12.46 13.67 -10.89
CA LEU A 248 -11.26 14.49 -10.72
C LEU A 248 -11.26 15.72 -11.63
N ASP A 249 -12.21 16.62 -11.44
CA ASP A 249 -12.27 17.86 -12.22
C ASP A 249 -11.58 19.03 -11.50
N GLN A 250 -10.77 19.83 -12.21
CA GLN A 250 -10.12 21.02 -11.64
C GLN A 250 -11.12 22.01 -11.03
N VAL A 251 -12.29 22.16 -11.67
CA VAL A 251 -13.36 23.04 -11.18
C VAL A 251 -13.95 22.58 -9.84
N LEU A 252 -13.72 21.33 -9.45
CA LEU A 252 -14.11 20.77 -8.15
C LEU A 252 -13.00 20.90 -7.09
N GLY A 253 -11.92 21.62 -7.40
CA GLY A 253 -10.81 21.89 -6.48
C GLY A 253 -9.71 20.82 -6.49
N PHE A 254 -9.71 19.89 -7.44
CA PHE A 254 -8.61 18.93 -7.61
C PHE A 254 -7.40 19.59 -8.29
N GLY A 255 -6.21 19.36 -7.75
CA GLY A 255 -4.92 19.76 -8.30
C GLY A 255 -4.06 18.54 -8.59
N ASP A 256 -3.00 18.69 -9.39
CA ASP A 256 -2.08 17.58 -9.64
C ASP A 256 -1.27 17.24 -8.39
N GLY A 257 -0.91 15.96 -8.27
CA GLY A 257 -0.11 15.46 -7.15
C GLY A 257 -0.70 14.23 -6.47
N LYS A 258 -0.24 13.99 -5.25
CA LYS A 258 -0.54 12.77 -4.49
C LYS A 258 -1.75 12.98 -3.59
N TYR A 259 -2.70 12.07 -3.67
CA TYR A 259 -3.88 12.01 -2.82
C TYR A 259 -3.83 10.80 -1.90
N THR A 260 -4.23 10.99 -0.64
CA THR A 260 -4.38 9.92 0.34
C THR A 260 -5.86 9.78 0.69
N ILE A 261 -6.41 8.58 0.59
CA ILE A 261 -7.75 8.25 1.07
C ILE A 261 -7.59 7.45 2.35
N THR A 262 -8.17 7.94 3.45
CA THR A 262 -8.20 7.25 4.74
C THR A 262 -9.63 6.78 5.02
N ALA A 263 -9.81 5.50 5.32
CA ALA A 263 -11.07 4.95 5.80
C ALA A 263 -11.01 4.70 7.31
N THR A 264 -12.07 5.06 8.03
CA THR A 264 -12.27 4.70 9.44
C THR A 264 -13.59 3.98 9.65
N TYR A 265 -13.57 2.92 10.45
CA TYR A 265 -14.74 2.10 10.75
C TYR A 265 -14.57 1.36 12.08
N GLY A 266 -15.46 1.59 13.04
CA GLY A 266 -15.47 0.89 14.33
C GLY A 266 -14.14 0.88 15.09
N GLY A 267 -13.38 1.98 15.00
CA GLY A 267 -12.06 2.12 15.62
C GLY A 267 -10.89 1.65 14.74
N ALA A 268 -11.14 0.88 13.69
CA ALA A 268 -10.11 0.56 12.69
C ALA A 268 -9.91 1.69 11.68
N GLN A 269 -8.68 1.80 11.19
CA GLN A 269 -8.29 2.78 10.20
C GLN A 269 -7.33 2.15 9.18
N THR A 270 -7.50 2.50 7.91
CA THR A 270 -6.57 2.14 6.83
C THR A 270 -6.49 3.27 5.81
N SER A 271 -5.45 3.29 4.98
CA SER A 271 -5.29 4.30 3.95
C SER A 271 -4.78 3.70 2.64
N THR A 272 -5.19 4.31 1.53
CA THR A 272 -4.65 4.05 0.19
C THR A 272 -4.26 5.37 -0.48
N ILE A 273 -3.46 5.30 -1.54
CA ILE A 273 -2.89 6.46 -2.22
C ILE A 273 -3.16 6.33 -3.72
N PHE A 274 -3.44 7.45 -4.37
CA PHE A 274 -3.36 7.58 -5.82
C PHE A 274 -2.66 8.88 -6.23
N THR A 275 -2.18 8.94 -7.47
CA THR A 275 -1.62 10.16 -8.06
C THR A 275 -2.54 10.72 -9.14
N LEU A 276 -2.71 12.04 -9.16
CA LEU A 276 -3.35 12.78 -10.26
C LEU A 276 -2.24 13.46 -11.07
N GLY A 277 -2.12 13.06 -12.34
CA GLY A 277 -1.08 13.58 -13.23
C GLY A 277 -1.20 15.08 -13.48
N ALA A 278 -0.05 15.75 -13.64
CA ALA A 278 0.00 17.11 -14.15
C ALA A 278 -0.66 17.15 -15.54
N THR A 279 -1.51 18.15 -15.78
CA THR A 279 -2.00 18.37 -17.14
C THR A 279 -0.81 18.65 -18.04
N ALA A 280 -0.61 17.83 -19.10
CA ALA A 280 0.14 18.33 -20.24
C ALA A 280 -0.64 19.52 -20.77
N PHE A 281 -0.02 20.70 -20.82
CA PHE A 281 -0.59 21.82 -21.55
C PHE A 281 -0.72 21.40 -23.01
N VAL A 282 -1.93 21.00 -23.41
CA VAL A 282 -2.32 20.94 -24.81
C VAL A 282 -2.73 22.38 -25.13
N PRO A 283 -1.95 23.13 -25.95
CA PRO A 283 -2.44 24.39 -26.45
C PRO A 283 -3.79 24.10 -27.12
N PRO A 284 -4.88 24.80 -26.76
CA PRO A 284 -6.15 24.57 -27.42
C PRO A 284 -5.94 24.70 -28.93
N PRO A 285 -6.63 23.89 -29.77
CA PRO A 285 -6.81 24.25 -31.17
C PRO A 285 -7.23 25.71 -31.18
N GLN A 286 -6.46 26.57 -31.87
CA GLN A 286 -6.58 28.02 -31.84
C GLN A 286 -8.05 28.42 -31.67
N THR A 287 -8.39 28.87 -30.46
CA THR A 287 -9.78 29.04 -30.03
C THR A 287 -10.46 29.99 -30.99
N ALA A 288 -11.61 29.58 -31.52
CA ALA A 288 -12.53 30.51 -32.18
C ALA A 288 -12.71 31.72 -31.24
N GLN A 289 -12.67 32.94 -31.80
CA GLN A 289 -12.80 34.16 -31.01
C GLN A 289 -14.07 34.08 -30.14
N ILE A 290 -13.93 34.41 -28.86
CA ILE A 290 -15.09 34.58 -27.98
C ILE A 290 -15.79 35.85 -28.45
N THR A 291 -16.96 35.69 -29.04
CA THR A 291 -17.77 36.80 -29.55
C THR A 291 -18.98 37.01 -28.66
N ILE A 292 -19.30 38.27 -28.41
CA ILE A 292 -20.56 38.70 -27.84
C ILE A 292 -21.27 39.48 -28.94
N THR A 293 -22.48 39.09 -29.29
CA THR A 293 -23.35 39.90 -30.15
C THR A 293 -24.38 40.59 -29.29
N VAL A 294 -24.68 41.85 -29.60
CA VAL A 294 -25.76 42.62 -28.97
C VAL A 294 -26.50 43.37 -30.06
N ASP A 295 -27.79 43.13 -30.14
CA ASP A 295 -28.70 43.71 -31.12
C ASP A 295 -29.87 44.39 -30.42
N THR A 296 -30.44 45.38 -31.10
CA THR A 296 -31.67 46.05 -30.69
C THR A 296 -32.87 45.40 -31.37
N ASP A 297 -34.02 45.38 -30.72
CA ASP A 297 -35.26 44.83 -31.30
C ASP A 297 -35.72 45.55 -32.58
N LYS A 298 -35.31 46.82 -32.77
CA LYS A 298 -35.65 47.64 -33.95
C LYS A 298 -34.46 48.47 -34.41
N PRO A 299 -34.40 48.86 -35.70
CA PRO A 299 -33.35 49.71 -36.24
C PRO A 299 -33.51 51.20 -35.88
N THR A 300 -34.72 51.65 -35.50
CA THR A 300 -35.03 53.06 -35.16
C THR A 300 -36.11 53.14 -34.08
N TYR A 301 -36.07 54.20 -33.26
CA TYR A 301 -36.99 54.43 -32.14
C TYR A 301 -37.49 55.87 -32.12
N THR A 302 -38.71 56.09 -31.64
CA THR A 302 -39.23 57.43 -31.30
C THR A 302 -38.93 57.78 -29.84
N ILE A 303 -39.08 59.06 -29.49
CA ILE A 303 -38.92 59.53 -28.11
C ILE A 303 -39.87 58.75 -27.17
N SER A 304 -39.36 58.33 -26.03
CA SER A 304 -40.06 57.54 -24.99
C SER A 304 -40.46 56.11 -25.38
N GLN A 305 -40.04 55.62 -26.55
CA GLN A 305 -40.22 54.21 -26.90
C GLN A 305 -39.18 53.34 -26.14
N PRO A 306 -39.59 52.25 -25.49
CA PRO A 306 -38.64 51.33 -24.85
C PRO A 306 -37.74 50.64 -25.89
N ILE A 307 -36.48 50.41 -25.51
CA ILE A 307 -35.49 49.67 -26.31
C ILE A 307 -35.28 48.32 -25.63
N THR A 308 -35.38 47.22 -26.40
CA THR A 308 -35.01 45.89 -25.92
C THR A 308 -33.67 45.50 -26.53
N LEU A 309 -32.71 45.16 -25.66
CA LEU A 309 -31.41 44.62 -26.04
C LEU A 309 -31.45 43.09 -25.94
N GLN A 310 -30.99 42.42 -26.99
CA GLN A 310 -30.85 40.96 -27.03
C GLN A 310 -29.43 40.64 -27.47
N GLY A 311 -28.87 39.53 -27.00
CA GLY A 311 -27.50 39.18 -27.33
C GLY A 311 -27.18 37.72 -27.07
N ASN A 312 -26.16 37.23 -27.75
CA ASN A 312 -25.66 35.88 -27.60
C ASN A 312 -24.18 35.89 -27.21
N VAL A 313 -23.77 34.89 -26.43
CA VAL A 313 -22.36 34.60 -26.17
C VAL A 313 -21.99 33.31 -26.89
N SER A 314 -20.86 33.30 -27.61
CA SER A 314 -20.42 32.09 -28.32
C SER A 314 -19.98 30.97 -27.38
N GLN A 315 -19.73 31.29 -26.10
CA GLN A 315 -19.36 30.34 -25.07
C GLN A 315 -19.79 30.82 -23.68
N ILE A 316 -20.35 29.91 -22.86
CA ILE A 316 -20.67 30.16 -21.46
C ILE A 316 -19.43 29.88 -20.60
N ILE A 317 -19.04 30.84 -19.76
CA ILE A 317 -17.98 30.67 -18.76
C ILE A 317 -18.64 30.65 -17.37
N PRO A 318 -18.56 29.54 -16.62
CA PRO A 318 -19.19 29.43 -15.30
C PRO A 318 -18.76 30.54 -14.36
N LEU A 319 -19.72 31.05 -13.57
CA LEU A 319 -19.50 32.07 -12.52
C LEU A 319 -18.98 33.43 -13.02
N LYS A 320 -18.99 33.69 -14.33
CA LYS A 320 -18.58 34.97 -14.92
C LYS A 320 -19.78 35.68 -15.54
N ALA A 321 -20.14 36.84 -15.01
CA ALA A 321 -21.24 37.64 -15.54
C ALA A 321 -20.89 38.27 -16.90
N VAL A 322 -21.88 38.30 -17.81
CA VAL A 322 -21.82 39.14 -19.01
C VAL A 322 -22.16 40.56 -18.60
N THR A 323 -21.28 41.52 -18.90
CA THR A 323 -21.48 42.93 -18.57
C THR A 323 -21.52 43.77 -19.85
N TYR A 324 -22.43 44.74 -19.91
CA TYR A 324 -22.55 45.68 -21.03
C TYR A 324 -22.69 47.11 -20.51
N LYS A 325 -22.30 48.08 -21.35
CA LYS A 325 -22.48 49.51 -21.10
C LYS A 325 -23.09 50.13 -22.34
N LEU A 326 -24.19 50.86 -22.15
CA LEU A 326 -24.81 51.64 -23.22
C LEU A 326 -24.23 53.05 -23.21
N TYR A 327 -23.80 53.55 -24.36
CA TYR A 327 -23.23 54.88 -24.52
C TYR A 327 -24.09 55.72 -25.47
N ASP A 328 -24.40 56.96 -25.11
CA ASP A 328 -24.91 57.97 -26.05
C ASP A 328 -23.72 58.54 -26.84
N PRO A 329 -23.62 58.30 -28.16
CA PRO A 329 -22.52 58.79 -28.98
C PRO A 329 -22.46 60.32 -29.07
N ARG A 330 -23.56 61.02 -28.76
CA ARG A 330 -23.62 62.50 -28.78
C ARG A 330 -23.37 63.13 -27.41
N LYS A 331 -23.27 62.33 -26.33
CA LYS A 331 -23.21 62.78 -24.92
C LYS A 331 -24.29 63.81 -24.54
N THR A 332 -25.41 63.83 -25.26
CA THR A 332 -26.48 64.83 -25.10
C THR A 332 -27.52 64.43 -24.07
N TRP A 333 -27.52 63.18 -23.62
CA TRP A 333 -28.41 62.67 -22.58
C TRP A 333 -27.58 62.24 -21.37
N SER A 334 -27.84 62.83 -20.21
CA SER A 334 -27.45 62.24 -18.94
C SER A 334 -28.39 61.06 -18.67
N LEU A 335 -27.94 59.84 -18.99
CA LEU A 335 -28.48 58.65 -18.37
C LEU A 335 -28.35 58.85 -16.85
N LYS A 336 -29.48 59.03 -16.15
CA LYS A 336 -29.51 59.03 -14.69
C LYS A 336 -29.14 57.61 -14.25
N GLU A 337 -27.85 57.44 -13.98
CA GLU A 337 -27.15 56.27 -13.47
C GLU A 337 -26.94 55.09 -14.46
N PRO A 338 -25.78 54.40 -14.37
CA PRO A 338 -25.58 53.15 -15.09
C PRO A 338 -26.50 52.07 -14.49
N TYR A 339 -27.53 51.67 -15.24
CA TYR A 339 -28.29 50.47 -14.89
C TYR A 339 -27.39 49.24 -15.04
N PHE A 340 -26.86 48.74 -13.93
CA PHE A 340 -26.33 47.38 -13.86
C PHE A 340 -27.52 46.41 -13.89
N LEU A 341 -27.96 45.97 -15.07
CA LEU A 341 -28.81 44.78 -15.12
C LEU A 341 -27.93 43.55 -15.05
N THR A 342 -27.77 43.02 -13.84
CA THR A 342 -27.45 41.61 -13.64
C THR A 342 -28.66 40.82 -14.16
N LEU A 343 -28.48 39.98 -15.18
CA LEU A 343 -29.50 39.00 -15.53
C LEU A 343 -29.73 38.10 -14.30
N LYS A 344 -30.83 38.32 -13.58
CA LYS A 344 -31.29 37.41 -12.52
C LYS A 344 -31.75 36.10 -13.17
N GLU A 345 -31.46 35.00 -12.49
CA GLU A 345 -31.61 33.61 -12.94
C GLU A 345 -33.04 33.15 -13.33
N ASP A 346 -34.06 34.01 -13.31
CA ASP A 346 -35.47 33.58 -13.27
C ASP A 346 -36.25 33.53 -14.60
N LEU A 347 -35.61 33.60 -15.76
CA LEU A 347 -36.29 33.33 -17.04
C LEU A 347 -35.47 32.40 -17.96
N LEU A 348 -35.21 31.21 -17.45
CA LEU A 348 -34.90 30.03 -18.27
C LEU A 348 -36.17 29.60 -19.05
N ARG A 349 -36.30 30.07 -20.29
CA ARG A 349 -36.90 29.25 -21.36
C ARG A 349 -35.89 29.09 -22.48
N LEU A 350 -34.99 28.13 -22.29
CA LEU A 350 -34.20 27.56 -23.38
C LEU A 350 -35.15 26.73 -24.25
N ILE A 351 -35.34 27.13 -25.51
CA ILE A 351 -35.76 26.19 -26.56
C ILE A 351 -34.47 25.55 -27.10
N PRO A 352 -34.31 24.23 -27.02
CA PRO A 352 -33.17 23.55 -27.61
C PRO A 352 -33.27 23.62 -29.14
N THR A 353 -32.24 24.13 -29.80
CA THR A 353 -32.06 23.89 -31.25
C THR A 353 -31.65 22.45 -31.43
N ASN A 354 -32.60 21.61 -31.81
CA ASN A 354 -32.32 20.29 -32.38
C ASN A 354 -31.58 20.47 -33.70
N ASN A 355 -30.62 19.56 -33.92
CA ASN A 355 -29.81 19.37 -35.12
C ASN A 355 -30.57 19.56 -36.44
N ILE A 356 -29.87 20.17 -37.42
CA ILE A 356 -29.77 19.67 -38.80
C ILE A 356 -28.29 19.68 -39.17
#